data_AF-A0A527FRK6-F1
#
_entry.id   AF-A0A527FRK6-F1
#
_cell.length_a   1.000
_cell.length_b   1.000
_cell.length_c   1.000
_cell.angle_alpha   90.00
_cell.angle_beta   90.00
_cell.angle_gamma   90.00
#
_symmetry.space_group_name_H-M   'P 1'
#
loop_
_entity.id
_entity.type
_entity.pdbx_description
1 polymer ?
#
loop_
_entity_poly.entity_id
_entity_poly.type
_entity_poly.pdbx_seq_one_letter_code
_entity_poly.pdbx_strand_id
1 'polypeptide(L)' 'RRPDQKLAGLRAGGLHARTLEVLDQRGIADRFLSEGQVSPAVGFHMIRLDISDFPTRHNYLLALRQNHIERILAD' A
#
# COMPACT_ATOMS: atom_id res chain seq x y z
N ARG A 1 2.89 4.84 21.44
CA ARG A 1 1.66 4.92 20.60
C ARG A 1 1.30 6.39 20.43
N ARG A 2 0.83 6.85 19.26
CA ARG A 2 0.33 8.23 19.11
C ARG A 2 -0.96 8.41 19.94
N PRO A 3 -1.20 9.60 20.52
CA PRO A 3 -2.40 9.87 21.32
C PRO A 3 -3.67 10.03 20.45
N ASP A 4 -3.52 10.44 19.19
CA ASP A 4 -4.61 10.61 18.22
C ASP A 4 -4.17 10.24 16.79
N GLN A 5 -5.12 10.33 15.85
CA GLN A 5 -4.92 10.08 14.42
C GLN A 5 -4.47 11.32 13.62
N LYS A 6 -4.13 12.45 14.26
CA LYS A 6 -3.66 13.66 13.53
C LYS A 6 -2.29 13.47 12.89
N LEU A 7 -2.22 13.62 11.57
CA LEU A 7 -0.99 13.53 10.81
C LEU A 7 -0.23 14.85 10.84
N ALA A 8 1.03 14.84 11.27
CA ALA A 8 1.94 15.98 11.11
C ALA A 8 2.30 16.23 9.64
N GLY A 9 2.09 15.24 8.77
CA GLY A 9 2.34 15.28 7.33
C GLY A 9 2.17 13.90 6.68
N LEU A 10 2.19 13.85 5.35
CA LEU A 10 2.14 12.60 4.59
C LEU A 10 3.55 12.03 4.41
N ARG A 11 3.78 10.82 4.91
CA ARG A 11 5.08 10.11 4.81
C ARG A 11 5.04 8.93 3.86
N ALA A 12 3.90 8.24 3.77
CA ALA A 12 3.71 7.10 2.87
C ALA A 12 2.86 7.48 1.64
N GLY A 13 3.28 7.00 0.48
CA GLY A 13 2.58 7.16 -0.80
C GLY A 13 2.05 5.86 -1.42
N GLY A 14 2.29 4.71 -0.79
CA GLY A 14 1.79 3.43 -1.27
C GLY A 14 2.18 2.23 -0.40
N LEU A 15 1.70 1.06 -0.81
CA LEU A 15 1.92 -0.23 -0.17
C LEU A 15 2.55 -1.20 -1.18
N HIS A 16 3.64 -1.86 -0.77
CA HIS A 16 4.29 -2.90 -1.58
C HIS A 16 3.50 -4.21 -1.51
N ALA A 17 3.76 -5.08 -2.49
CA ALA A 17 3.22 -6.45 -2.61
C ALA A 17 3.14 -7.18 -1.27
N ARG A 18 4.24 -7.23 -0.50
CA ARG A 18 4.29 -7.94 0.77
C ARG A 18 3.35 -7.36 1.84
N THR A 19 3.12 -6.05 1.84
CA THR A 19 2.12 -5.44 2.74
C THR A 19 0.72 -5.85 2.34
N LEU A 20 0.41 -5.87 1.04
CA LEU A 20 -0.89 -6.33 0.55
C LEU A 20 -1.15 -7.79 0.90
N GLU A 21 -0.15 -8.67 0.78
CA GLU A 21 -0.26 -10.07 1.22
C GLU A 21 -0.62 -10.19 2.70
N VAL A 22 -0.02 -9.38 3.57
CA VAL A 22 -0.32 -9.38 5.02
C VAL A 22 -1.75 -8.90 5.28
N LEU A 23 -2.19 -7.85 4.57
CA LEU A 23 -3.57 -7.36 4.67
C LEU A 23 -4.58 -8.39 4.15
N ASP A 24 -4.22 -9.13 3.11
CA ASP A 24 -5.08 -10.16 2.53
C ASP A 24 -5.14 -11.43 3.39
N GLN A 25 -4.06 -11.76 4.10
CA GLN A 25 -4.10 -12.76 5.19
C GLN A 25 -5.03 -12.36 6.34
N ARG A 26 -5.51 -11.11 6.38
CA ARG A 26 -6.54 -10.62 7.31
C ARG A 26 -7.89 -10.39 6.63
N GLY A 27 -8.01 -10.70 5.33
CA GLY A 27 -9.22 -10.51 4.55
C GLY A 27 -9.60 -9.03 4.34
N ILE A 28 -8.65 -8.10 4.45
CA ILE A 28 -8.92 -6.66 4.35
C ILE A 28 -8.27 -5.99 3.15
N ALA A 29 -7.51 -6.72 2.31
CA ALA A 29 -6.80 -6.13 1.17
C ALA A 29 -7.73 -5.41 0.18
N ASP A 30 -8.92 -5.96 -0.08
CA ASP A 30 -9.89 -5.37 -1.02
C ASP A 30 -10.31 -3.94 -0.63
N ARG A 31 -10.35 -3.62 0.67
CA ARG A 31 -10.65 -2.27 1.17
C ARG A 31 -9.63 -1.24 0.71
N PHE A 32 -8.36 -1.65 0.57
CA PHE A 32 -7.29 -0.80 0.10
C PHE A 32 -7.26 -0.76 -1.42
N LEU A 33 -7.49 -1.89 -2.09
CA LEU A 33 -7.52 -1.98 -3.55
C LEU A 33 -8.66 -1.15 -4.15
N SER A 34 -9.81 -1.06 -3.47
CA SER A 34 -10.93 -0.22 -3.93
C SER A 34 -10.65 1.28 -3.86
N GLU A 35 -9.62 1.71 -3.12
CA GLU A 35 -9.33 3.12 -2.87
C GLU A 35 -8.01 3.60 -3.48
N GLY A 36 -7.16 2.70 -3.97
CA GLY A 36 -5.84 3.01 -4.52
C GLY A 36 -5.71 2.73 -6.01
N GLN A 37 -4.54 3.04 -6.55
CA GLN A 37 -4.19 2.75 -7.95
C GLN A 37 -3.01 1.78 -8.00
N VAL A 38 -3.14 0.71 -8.78
CA VAL A 38 -2.04 -0.26 -8.97
C VAL A 38 -1.02 0.24 -9.99
N SER A 39 0.25 -0.08 -9.76
CA SER A 39 1.38 0.14 -10.65
C SER A 39 2.21 -1.15 -10.72
N PRO A 40 2.60 -1.63 -11.92
CA PRO A 40 3.43 -2.83 -12.06
C PRO A 40 4.87 -2.61 -11.58
N ALA A 41 5.28 -1.36 -11.32
CA ALA A 41 6.64 -1.02 -10.98
C ALA A 41 6.81 -0.34 -9.61
N VAL A 42 7.98 -0.55 -9.01
CA VAL A 42 8.47 0.11 -7.79
C VAL A 42 9.71 0.96 -8.11
N GLY A 43 9.97 1.96 -7.28
CA GLY A 43 11.16 2.81 -7.40
C GLY A 43 12.37 2.26 -6.66
N PHE A 44 13.53 2.24 -7.31
CA PHE A 44 14.83 2.00 -6.69
C PHE A 44 15.83 3.03 -7.22
N HIS A 45 16.20 4.02 -6.39
CA HIS A 45 17.13 5.09 -6.78
C HIS A 45 16.76 5.79 -8.11
N MET A 46 15.49 6.20 -8.24
CA MET A 46 14.89 6.78 -9.46
C MET A 46 14.75 5.83 -10.66
N ILE A 47 15.22 4.59 -10.57
CA ILE A 47 14.98 3.53 -11.55
C ILE A 47 13.63 2.87 -11.25
N ARG A 48 12.86 2.55 -12.28
CA ARG A 48 11.63 1.76 -12.17
C ARG A 48 11.97 0.28 -12.34
N LEU A 49 11.67 -0.52 -11.33
CA LEU A 49 11.77 -1.98 -11.39
C LEU A 49 10.37 -2.54 -11.61
N ASP A 50 10.18 -3.24 -12.73
CA ASP A 50 8.96 -4.03 -12.95
C ASP A 50 8.94 -5.21 -11.97
N ILE A 51 7.81 -5.43 -11.32
CA ILE A 51 7.60 -6.52 -10.36
C ILE A 51 6.45 -7.42 -10.78
N SER A 52 5.96 -7.29 -12.02
CA SER A 52 4.84 -8.07 -12.55
C SER A 52 5.13 -9.58 -12.60
N ASP A 53 6.39 -9.98 -12.53
CA ASP A 53 6.84 -11.38 -12.50
C ASP A 53 6.99 -11.95 -11.08
N PHE A 54 6.72 -11.17 -10.03
CA PHE A 54 6.80 -11.65 -8.66
C PHE A 54 5.80 -12.80 -8.45
N PRO A 55 6.18 -13.87 -7.72
CA PRO A 55 5.31 -15.03 -7.50
C PRO A 55 4.25 -14.76 -6.41
N THR A 56 3.38 -13.79 -6.66
CA THR A 56 2.31 -13.35 -5.76
C THR A 56 1.12 -12.81 -6.54
N ARG A 57 -0.07 -12.89 -5.95
CA ARG A 57 -1.29 -12.28 -6.52
C ARG A 57 -1.30 -10.75 -6.46
N HIS A 58 -0.40 -10.15 -5.67
CA HIS A 58 -0.25 -8.71 -5.54
C HIS A 58 1.07 -8.22 -6.15
N ASN A 59 1.37 -8.64 -7.38
CA ASN A 59 2.60 -8.34 -8.15
C ASN A 59 2.66 -6.88 -8.63
N TYR A 60 2.29 -5.94 -7.77
CA TYR A 60 2.18 -4.52 -8.04
C TYR A 60 2.39 -3.68 -6.78
N LEU A 61 2.74 -2.43 -6.97
CA LEU A 61 2.66 -1.38 -5.96
C LEU A 61 1.23 -0.83 -5.94
N LEU A 62 0.64 -0.68 -4.76
CA LEU A 62 -0.59 0.09 -4.60
C LEU A 62 -0.24 1.52 -4.21
N ALA A 63 -0.43 2.48 -5.12
CA ALA A 63 -0.36 3.90 -4.82
C ALA A 63 -1.58 4.31 -3.99
N LEU A 64 -1.34 4.67 -2.72
CA LEU A 64 -2.37 5.07 -1.77
C LEU A 64 -1.73 5.94 -0.69
N ARG A 65 -2.30 7.13 -0.45
CA ARG A 65 -1.72 8.08 0.51
C ARG A 65 -1.95 7.61 1.95
N GLN A 66 -0.99 7.91 2.83
CA GLN A 66 -1.02 7.53 4.25
C GLN A 66 -2.34 7.81 4.97
N ASN A 67 -3.00 8.94 4.71
CA ASN A 67 -4.27 9.27 5.35
C ASN A 67 -5.40 8.29 5.00
N HIS A 68 -5.43 7.76 3.77
CA HIS A 68 -6.39 6.72 3.38
C HIS A 68 -6.02 5.39 4.04
N ILE A 69 -4.73 5.04 4.06
CA ILE A 69 -4.24 3.83 4.73
C ILE A 69 -4.63 3.83 6.22
N GLU A 70 -4.37 4.93 6.95
CA GLU A 70 -4.70 5.03 8.38
C GLU A 70 -6.22 5.04 8.62
N ARG A 71 -7.01 5.67 7.75
CA ARG A 71 -8.48 5.63 7.82
C ARG A 71 -9.01 4.22 7.63
N ILE A 72 -8.62 3.54 6.56
CA ILE A 72 -9.05 2.17 6.26
C ILE A 72 -8.62 1.21 7.38
N LEU A 73 -7.45 1.39 8.00
CA LEU A 73 -7.06 0.56 9.14
C LEU A 73 -7.89 0.83 10.41
N ALA A 74 -8.59 1.96 10.50
CA ALA A 74 -9.36 2.35 11.66
C ALA A 74 -10.82 1.89 11.61
N ASP A 75 -11.38 1.63 10.42
CA ASP A 75 -12.72 1.03 10.28
C ASP A 75 -12.68 -0.51 10.45
#